data_AF-A0A945HEK7-F1
#
_entry.id   AF-A0A945HEK7-F1
#
_cell.length_a   1.000
_cell.length_b   1.000
_cell.length_c   1.000
_cell.angle_alpha   90.00
_cell.angle_beta   90.00
_cell.angle_gamma   90.00
#
_symmetry.space_group_name_H-M   'P 1'
#
loop_
_entity.id
_entity.type
_entity.pdbx_description
1 polymer ?
#
loop_
_entity_poly.entity_id
_entity_poly.type
_entity_poly.pdbx_seq_one_letter_code
_entity_poly.pdbx_strand_id
1 'polypeptide(L)'
;MNLDILQGIKNPNLVGDTIKLEKNTFNAFNKMQIAAKNDGVDLKIASAHRGYNRQKHIWNTKFKKFTTEFKLKPSQAVYEIIRFSTIPGTSRHHWGTEIDIIDSNYPDEEDVLISKKFEKGGIFFKVKNWLNINSEKFGFYITYNNDPNRKGFEYEPWHYSYAPISKKMLSLFLKSDLKKVIKKEEIKGSEYFTDNFIEKYKKEYILDINKDLK
;
A
#
# COMPACT_ATOMS: atom_id res chain seq x y z
N MET A 1 17.98 -10.85 5.28
CA MET A 1 17.26 -9.60 5.64
C MET A 1 16.37 -9.90 6.83
N ASN A 2 16.38 -9.05 7.86
CA ASN A 2 15.62 -9.28 9.08
C ASN A 2 14.10 -9.21 8.80
N LEU A 3 13.33 -10.21 9.26
CA LEU A 3 11.86 -10.23 9.16
C LEU A 3 11.19 -9.03 9.83
N ASP A 4 11.83 -8.42 10.83
CA ASP A 4 11.38 -7.18 11.46
C ASP A 4 11.26 -6.04 10.43
N ILE A 5 12.09 -6.03 9.39
CA ILE A 5 12.05 -5.01 8.33
C ILE A 5 10.83 -5.21 7.45
N LEU A 6 10.57 -6.46 7.06
CA LEU A 6 9.41 -6.81 6.23
C LEU A 6 8.07 -6.56 6.93
N GLN A 7 8.06 -6.67 8.26
CA GLN A 7 6.90 -6.40 9.11
C GLN A 7 6.80 -4.92 9.53
N GLY A 8 7.77 -4.08 9.17
CA GLY A 8 7.79 -2.65 9.51
C GLY A 8 8.08 -2.35 10.98
N ILE A 9 8.68 -3.31 11.70
CA ILE A 9 9.11 -3.19 13.09
C ILE A 9 10.45 -2.42 13.18
N LYS A 10 11.38 -2.70 12.25
CA LYS A 10 12.68 -2.02 12.15
C LYS A 10 12.88 -1.49 10.74
N ASN A 11 13.42 -0.28 10.56
CA ASN A 11 13.59 0.28 9.21
C ASN A 11 14.90 1.06 9.09
N PRO A 12 16.05 0.37 8.98
CA PRO A 12 17.37 0.99 9.09
C PRO A 12 17.79 1.81 7.85
N ASN A 13 17.15 1.60 6.69
CA ASN A 13 17.62 2.14 5.41
C ASN A 13 16.65 3.15 4.79
N LEU A 14 15.89 3.87 5.62
CA LEU A 14 14.95 4.88 5.15
C LEU A 14 15.56 6.28 5.11
N VAL A 15 15.27 7.03 4.05
CA VAL A 15 15.71 8.41 3.81
C VAL A 15 14.53 9.34 3.49
N GLY A 16 14.75 10.65 3.55
CA GLY A 16 13.73 11.71 3.42
C GLY A 16 13.44 12.39 4.76
N ASP A 17 12.70 13.49 4.79
CA ASP A 17 12.43 14.24 6.01
C ASP A 17 11.14 13.76 6.68
N THR A 18 10.00 14.27 6.21
CA THR A 18 8.66 13.92 6.70
C THR A 18 8.17 12.60 6.11
N ILE A 19 8.50 12.35 4.84
CA ILE A 19 8.11 11.14 4.10
C ILE A 19 9.36 10.28 3.91
N LYS A 20 9.33 9.10 4.50
CA LYS A 20 10.46 8.17 4.51
C LYS A 20 10.30 7.11 3.41
N LEU A 21 11.37 6.85 2.68
CA LEU A 21 11.44 5.85 1.59
C LEU A 21 12.73 5.03 1.70
N GLU A 22 12.73 3.81 1.16
CA GLU A 22 13.97 3.10 0.92
C GLU A 22 14.87 3.93 -0.03
N LYS A 23 16.18 3.93 0.20
CA LYS A 23 17.12 4.83 -0.48
C LYS A 23 17.02 4.83 -2.01
N ASN A 24 16.96 3.67 -2.65
CA ASN A 24 16.86 3.59 -4.11
C ASN A 24 15.47 4.03 -4.60
N THR A 25 14.43 3.69 -3.85
CA THR A 25 13.06 4.17 -4.09
C THR A 25 12.99 5.69 -4.05
N PHE A 26 13.61 6.33 -3.05
CA PHE A 26 13.70 7.80 -2.94
C PHE A 26 14.38 8.42 -4.17
N ASN A 27 15.54 7.89 -4.55
CA ASN A 27 16.29 8.39 -5.71
C ASN A 27 15.50 8.22 -7.02
N ALA A 28 14.81 7.09 -7.19
CA ALA A 28 13.98 6.85 -8.35
C ALA A 28 12.78 7.80 -8.38
N PHE A 29 12.12 8.03 -7.23
CA PHE A 29 11.01 8.96 -7.13
C PHE A 29 11.43 10.39 -7.47
N ASN A 30 12.57 10.87 -6.98
CA ASN A 30 13.05 12.23 -7.31
C ASN A 30 13.26 12.41 -8.82
N LYS A 31 13.80 11.39 -9.51
CA LYS A 31 13.94 11.42 -10.98
C LYS A 31 12.59 11.47 -11.67
N MET A 32 11.63 10.65 -11.22
CA MET A 32 10.26 10.63 -11.75
C MET A 32 9.55 11.98 -11.54
N GLN A 33 9.71 12.58 -10.35
CA GLN A 33 9.11 13.86 -10.00
C GLN A 33 9.67 15.00 -10.86
N ILE A 34 10.98 15.03 -11.12
CA ILE A 34 11.59 16.01 -12.03
C ILE A 34 11.06 15.86 -13.46
N ALA A 35 10.98 14.62 -13.96
CA ALA A 35 10.46 14.37 -15.30
C ALA A 35 8.99 14.79 -15.44
N ALA A 36 8.15 14.45 -14.45
CA ALA A 36 6.75 14.87 -14.42
C ALA A 36 6.62 16.39 -14.42
N LYS A 37 7.46 17.09 -13.63
CA LYS A 37 7.46 18.54 -13.55
C LYS A 37 7.81 19.19 -14.88
N ASN A 38 8.77 18.63 -15.63
CA ASN A 38 9.11 19.10 -16.98
C ASN A 38 7.96 18.93 -17.97
N ASP A 39 7.09 17.93 -17.76
CA ASP A 39 5.87 17.70 -18.54
C ASP A 39 4.66 18.48 -17.98
N GLY A 40 4.87 19.39 -17.03
CA GLY A 40 3.82 20.22 -16.43
C GLY A 40 2.89 19.46 -15.47
N VAL A 41 3.35 18.36 -14.87
CA VAL A 41 2.64 17.54 -13.87
C VAL A 41 3.41 17.60 -12.55
N ASP A 42 2.77 18.04 -11.47
CA ASP A 42 3.45 18.18 -10.18
C ASP A 42 3.06 17.04 -9.22
N LEU A 43 3.95 16.06 -9.08
CA LEU A 43 3.73 14.88 -8.26
C LEU A 43 4.02 15.17 -6.78
N LYS A 44 3.09 14.79 -5.91
CA LYS A 44 3.28 14.80 -4.45
C LYS A 44 3.01 13.43 -3.87
N ILE A 45 3.87 13.00 -2.94
CA ILE A 45 3.60 11.79 -2.15
C ILE A 45 2.61 12.15 -1.04
N ALA A 46 1.44 11.52 -1.06
CA ALA A 46 0.47 11.59 0.03
C ALA A 46 0.86 10.66 1.19
N SER A 47 1.43 9.50 0.87
CA SER A 47 1.74 8.45 1.84
C SER A 47 2.86 7.54 1.32
N ALA A 48 3.73 7.06 2.22
CA ALA A 48 4.87 6.20 1.89
C ALA A 48 5.15 5.21 3.03
N HIS A 49 6.38 5.15 3.57
CA HIS A 49 6.69 4.22 4.64
C HIS A 49 5.74 4.36 5.83
N ARG A 50 5.25 3.21 6.30
CA ARG A 50 4.40 3.10 7.47
C ARG A 50 4.91 1.96 8.34
N GLY A 51 5.29 2.26 9.58
CA GLY A 51 5.72 1.24 10.53
C GLY A 51 4.58 0.37 11.05
N TYR A 52 4.94 -0.75 11.68
CA TYR A 52 4.02 -1.73 12.24
C TYR A 52 2.98 -1.10 13.20
N ASN A 53 3.43 -0.29 14.16
CA ASN A 53 2.55 0.32 15.16
C ASN A 53 1.51 1.25 14.54
N ARG A 54 1.88 2.01 13.49
CA ARG A 54 0.93 2.87 12.77
C ARG A 54 -0.09 2.04 11.99
N GLN A 55 0.34 0.96 11.32
CA GLN A 55 -0.57 0.02 10.65
C GLN A 55 -1.54 -0.64 11.66
N LYS A 56 -1.03 -1.10 12.81
CA LYS A 56 -1.81 -1.68 13.91
C LYS A 56 -2.85 -0.70 14.43
N HIS A 57 -2.47 0.57 14.63
CA HIS A 57 -3.41 1.60 15.06
C HIS A 57 -4.54 1.78 14.02
N ILE A 58 -4.21 1.93 12.73
CA ILE A 58 -5.21 2.07 11.66
C ILE A 58 -6.15 0.86 11.64
N TRP A 59 -5.61 -0.36 11.68
CA TRP A 59 -6.39 -1.59 11.70
C TRP A 59 -7.35 -1.64 12.90
N ASN A 60 -6.83 -1.44 14.12
CA ASN A 60 -7.61 -1.54 15.35
C ASN A 60 -8.68 -0.45 15.46
N THR A 61 -8.41 0.75 14.93
CA THR A 61 -9.38 1.85 14.84
C THR A 61 -10.51 1.49 13.87
N LYS A 62 -10.19 0.97 12.67
CA LYS A 62 -11.20 0.53 11.71
C LYS A 62 -12.04 -0.62 12.25
N PHE A 63 -11.41 -1.63 12.86
CA PHE A 63 -12.12 -2.75 13.47
C PHE A 63 -13.10 -2.28 14.54
N LYS A 64 -12.65 -1.43 15.47
CA LYS A 64 -13.54 -0.83 16.48
C LYS A 64 -14.71 -0.12 15.81
N LYS A 65 -14.44 0.80 14.86
CA LYS A 65 -15.47 1.55 14.13
C LYS A 65 -16.51 0.63 13.50
N PHE A 66 -16.09 -0.40 12.77
CA PHE A 66 -16.99 -1.35 12.12
C PHE A 66 -17.84 -2.16 13.10
N THR A 67 -17.27 -2.60 14.23
CA THR A 67 -18.03 -3.39 15.20
C THR A 67 -18.92 -2.53 16.10
N THR A 68 -18.51 -1.30 16.41
CA THR A 68 -19.23 -0.45 17.40
C THR A 68 -20.17 0.56 16.77
N GLU A 69 -19.76 1.24 15.71
CA GLU A 69 -20.56 2.28 15.05
C GLU A 69 -21.44 1.65 13.96
N PHE A 70 -20.84 0.85 13.08
CA PHE A 70 -21.57 0.18 11.98
C PHE A 70 -22.21 -1.15 12.38
N LYS A 71 -22.02 -1.59 13.63
CA LYS A 71 -22.63 -2.80 14.22
C LYS A 71 -22.43 -4.09 13.41
N LEU A 72 -21.34 -4.18 12.65
CA LEU A 72 -21.00 -5.39 11.91
C LEU A 72 -20.56 -6.50 12.87
N LYS A 73 -20.81 -7.77 12.48
CA LYS A 73 -20.18 -8.90 13.18
C LYS A 73 -18.66 -8.78 13.05
N PRO A 74 -17.87 -9.12 14.09
CA PRO A 74 -16.41 -9.04 14.03
C PRO A 74 -15.76 -9.70 12.80
N SER A 75 -16.26 -10.87 12.39
CA SER A 75 -15.78 -11.55 11.17
C SER A 75 -16.07 -10.75 9.89
N GLN A 76 -17.23 -10.10 9.79
CA GLN A 76 -17.57 -9.22 8.67
C GLN A 76 -16.72 -7.95 8.67
N ALA A 77 -16.44 -7.39 9.86
CA ALA A 77 -15.55 -6.24 10.00
C ALA A 77 -14.15 -6.54 9.47
N VAL A 78 -13.59 -7.73 9.72
CA VAL A 78 -12.31 -8.16 9.14
C VAL A 78 -12.36 -8.10 7.61
N TYR A 79 -13.41 -8.65 6.99
CA TYR A 79 -13.56 -8.66 5.53
C TYR A 79 -13.73 -7.24 4.95
N GLU A 80 -14.46 -6.35 5.61
CA GLU A 80 -14.57 -4.94 5.16
C GLU A 80 -13.24 -4.20 5.25
N ILE A 81 -12.43 -4.46 6.28
CA ILE A 81 -11.13 -3.79 6.44
C ILE A 81 -10.16 -4.22 5.35
N ILE A 82 -10.07 -5.52 5.06
CA ILE A 82 -9.09 -6.04 4.09
C ILE A 82 -9.39 -5.65 2.64
N ARG A 83 -10.57 -5.11 2.34
CA ARG A 83 -10.83 -4.48 1.02
C ARG A 83 -9.88 -3.32 0.73
N PHE A 84 -9.47 -2.59 1.77
CA PHE A 84 -8.69 -1.34 1.65
C PHE A 84 -7.46 -1.29 2.57
N SER A 85 -7.23 -2.28 3.44
CA SER A 85 -6.18 -2.19 4.45
C SER A 85 -5.55 -3.53 4.78
N THR A 86 -4.23 -3.52 4.74
CA THR A 86 -3.39 -4.66 5.09
C THR A 86 -3.45 -4.97 6.58
N ILE A 87 -3.33 -6.26 6.90
CA ILE A 87 -3.17 -6.72 8.28
C ILE A 87 -1.81 -6.21 8.79
N PRO A 88 -1.69 -5.75 10.05
CA PRO A 88 -0.41 -5.30 10.59
C PRO A 88 0.71 -6.33 10.38
N GLY A 89 1.84 -5.89 9.81
CA GLY A 89 2.96 -6.76 9.46
C GLY A 89 2.94 -7.30 8.02
N THR A 90 1.88 -7.08 7.25
CA THR A 90 1.78 -7.52 5.84
C THR A 90 1.77 -6.36 4.83
N SER A 91 1.82 -5.12 5.31
CA SER A 91 1.78 -3.94 4.43
C SER A 91 3.05 -3.81 3.60
N ARG A 92 2.92 -3.66 2.29
CA ARG A 92 4.07 -3.36 1.41
C ARG A 92 4.71 -2.00 1.74
N HIS A 93 3.95 -1.04 2.26
CA HIS A 93 4.49 0.23 2.78
C HIS A 93 5.54 0.03 3.89
N HIS A 94 5.56 -1.12 4.58
CA HIS A 94 6.63 -1.43 5.53
C HIS A 94 8.00 -1.40 4.86
N TRP A 95 8.10 -1.77 3.58
CA TRP A 95 9.35 -1.91 2.86
C TRP A 95 9.94 -0.57 2.40
N GLY A 96 9.17 0.52 2.48
CA GLY A 96 9.57 1.83 1.98
C GLY A 96 9.65 1.91 0.44
N THR A 97 9.10 0.91 -0.26
CA THR A 97 9.05 0.83 -1.73
C THR A 97 7.74 1.32 -2.33
N GLU A 98 6.69 1.46 -1.50
CA GLU A 98 5.37 1.92 -1.94
C GLU A 98 5.19 3.41 -1.70
N ILE A 99 4.56 4.07 -2.67
CA ILE A 99 4.16 5.46 -2.63
C ILE A 99 2.71 5.62 -3.11
N ASP A 100 1.95 6.42 -2.36
CA ASP A 100 0.66 6.94 -2.80
C ASP A 100 0.88 8.33 -3.39
N ILE A 101 0.62 8.49 -4.68
CA ILE A 101 0.93 9.71 -5.44
C ILE A 101 -0.35 10.49 -5.75
N ILE A 102 -0.32 11.80 -5.50
CA ILE A 102 -1.38 12.77 -5.81
C ILE A 102 -0.81 13.95 -6.60
N ASP A 103 -1.68 14.86 -7.02
CA ASP A 103 -1.30 16.15 -7.60
C ASP A 103 -1.05 17.19 -6.50
N SER A 104 0.09 17.88 -6.53
CA SER A 104 0.43 18.92 -5.55
C SER A 104 -0.44 20.18 -5.68
N ASN A 105 -1.08 20.39 -6.84
CA ASN A 105 -1.87 21.59 -7.15
C ASN A 105 -3.18 21.71 -6.36
N TYR A 106 -3.52 20.68 -5.57
CA TYR A 106 -4.70 20.65 -4.70
C TYR A 106 -4.30 20.46 -3.23
N PRO A 107 -3.63 21.45 -2.61
CA PRO A 107 -3.09 21.32 -1.26
C PRO A 107 -4.16 21.23 -0.17
N ASP A 108 -5.32 21.83 -0.39
CA ASP A 108 -6.44 21.91 0.57
C ASP A 108 -7.45 20.75 0.41
N GLU A 109 -7.20 19.82 -0.52
CA GLU A 109 -8.10 18.70 -0.77
C GLU A 109 -8.01 17.67 0.36
N GLU A 110 -9.14 17.38 0.98
CA GLU A 110 -9.28 16.30 1.96
C GLU A 110 -9.59 14.96 1.25
N ASP A 111 -9.33 13.84 1.92
CA ASP A 111 -9.60 12.49 1.39
C ASP A 111 -9.06 12.27 -0.04
N VAL A 112 -7.78 12.55 -0.24
CA VAL A 112 -7.12 12.54 -1.56
C VAL A 112 -7.03 11.15 -2.22
N LEU A 113 -7.15 10.06 -1.45
CA LEU A 113 -7.02 8.69 -1.94
C LEU A 113 -8.38 8.05 -2.26
N ILE A 114 -9.12 8.64 -3.20
CA ILE A 114 -10.42 8.16 -3.69
C ILE A 114 -10.34 7.90 -5.20
N SER A 115 -10.69 6.70 -5.66
CA SER A 115 -10.46 6.27 -7.05
C SER A 115 -11.12 7.19 -8.07
N LYS A 116 -12.35 7.63 -7.79
CA LYS A 116 -13.10 8.59 -8.61
C LYS A 116 -12.33 9.90 -8.89
N LYS A 117 -11.49 10.37 -7.96
CA LYS A 117 -10.68 11.59 -8.16
C LYS A 117 -9.58 11.42 -9.21
N PHE A 118 -9.19 10.18 -9.51
CA PHE A 118 -8.17 9.86 -10.51
C PHE A 118 -8.77 9.45 -11.86
N GLU A 119 -10.08 9.23 -11.95
CA GLU A 119 -10.75 8.88 -13.20
C GLU A 119 -11.12 10.11 -14.04
N LYS A 120 -11.56 9.90 -15.30
CA LYS A 120 -11.90 10.99 -16.22
C LYS A 120 -12.89 11.97 -15.57
N GLY A 121 -12.51 13.25 -15.51
CA GLY A 121 -13.26 14.32 -14.86
C GLY A 121 -12.91 14.55 -13.38
N GLY A 122 -12.05 13.72 -12.79
CA GLY A 122 -11.50 13.91 -11.45
C GLY A 122 -10.25 14.80 -11.45
N ILE A 123 -10.00 15.45 -10.31
CA ILE A 123 -8.90 16.41 -10.11
C ILE A 123 -7.49 15.80 -10.29
N PHE A 124 -7.32 14.50 -10.01
CA PHE A 124 -6.05 13.78 -10.13
C PHE A 124 -5.92 13.00 -11.45
N PHE A 125 -6.86 13.18 -12.39
CA PHE A 125 -6.84 12.48 -13.68
C PHE A 125 -5.57 12.78 -14.49
N LYS A 126 -5.07 14.02 -14.46
CA LYS A 126 -3.84 14.42 -15.16
C LYS A 126 -2.62 13.64 -14.66
N VAL A 127 -2.45 13.59 -13.34
CA VAL A 127 -1.37 12.82 -12.68
C VAL A 127 -1.49 11.33 -12.99
N LYS A 128 -2.70 10.74 -12.87
CA LYS A 128 -2.92 9.33 -13.21
C LYS A 128 -2.48 9.01 -14.64
N ASN A 129 -2.91 9.81 -15.61
CA ASN A 129 -2.56 9.58 -17.02
C ASN A 129 -1.06 9.68 -17.26
N TRP A 130 -0.39 10.65 -16.64
CA TRP A 130 1.06 10.77 -16.77
C TRP A 130 1.77 9.55 -16.18
N LEU A 131 1.35 9.09 -15.00
CA LEU A 131 1.93 7.91 -14.35
C LEU A 131 1.71 6.63 -15.17
N ASN A 132 0.51 6.44 -15.74
CA ASN A 132 0.23 5.29 -16.62
C ASN A 132 1.18 5.19 -17.81
N ILE A 133 1.70 6.32 -18.31
CA ILE A 133 2.58 6.37 -19.49
C ILE A 133 4.05 6.31 -19.09
N ASN A 134 4.42 6.84 -17.91
CA ASN A 134 5.81 7.16 -17.59
C ASN A 134 6.37 6.46 -16.35
N SER A 135 5.55 6.04 -15.39
CA SER A 135 6.02 5.53 -14.09
C SER A 135 6.98 4.35 -14.22
N GLU A 136 6.71 3.44 -15.17
CA GLU A 136 7.51 2.23 -15.39
C GLU A 136 8.95 2.54 -15.86
N LYS A 137 9.16 3.67 -16.57
CA LYS A 137 10.51 4.14 -16.98
C LYS A 137 11.41 4.42 -15.79
N PHE A 138 10.81 4.70 -14.63
CA PHE A 138 11.49 4.94 -13.36
C PHE A 138 11.43 3.73 -12.43
N GLY A 139 10.90 2.59 -12.88
CA GLY A 139 10.77 1.35 -12.11
C GLY A 139 9.58 1.30 -11.17
N PHE A 140 8.64 2.26 -11.28
CA PHE A 140 7.40 2.27 -10.50
C PHE A 140 6.26 1.61 -11.29
N TYR A 141 5.54 0.70 -10.65
CA TYR A 141 4.39 0.03 -11.24
C TYR A 141 3.21 0.16 -10.31
N ILE A 142 2.02 0.38 -10.88
CA ILE A 142 0.77 0.37 -10.10
C ILE A 142 0.59 -1.00 -9.43
N THR A 143 0.38 -1.04 -8.12
CA THR A 143 0.27 -2.31 -7.37
C THR A 143 -1.12 -2.90 -7.47
N TYR A 144 -2.14 -2.04 -7.31
CA TYR A 144 -3.55 -2.43 -7.33
C TYR A 144 -4.28 -1.81 -8.51
N ASN A 145 -4.08 -2.39 -9.70
CA ASN A 145 -4.67 -1.93 -10.95
C ASN A 145 -6.15 -2.35 -11.09
N ASN A 146 -6.83 -1.82 -12.11
CA ASN A 146 -8.26 -2.05 -12.36
C ASN A 146 -8.51 -3.34 -13.18
N ASP A 147 -7.72 -4.39 -12.99
CA ASP A 147 -7.96 -5.68 -13.63
C ASP A 147 -9.20 -6.35 -13.01
N PRO A 148 -10.27 -6.62 -13.78
CA PRO A 148 -11.52 -7.17 -13.26
C PRO A 148 -11.37 -8.60 -12.71
N ASN A 149 -10.27 -9.29 -13.00
CA ASN A 149 -10.01 -10.63 -12.48
C ASN A 149 -9.37 -10.62 -11.09
N ARG A 150 -8.93 -9.46 -10.61
CA ARG A 150 -8.39 -9.33 -9.26
C ARG A 150 -9.48 -9.44 -8.21
N LYS A 151 -9.14 -10.08 -7.10
CA LYS A 151 -10.01 -10.35 -5.95
C LYS A 151 -9.58 -9.63 -4.68
N GLY A 152 -8.32 -9.20 -4.64
CA GLY A 152 -7.66 -8.64 -3.47
C GLY A 152 -8.13 -7.26 -3.05
N PHE A 153 -7.17 -6.42 -2.72
CA PHE A 153 -7.43 -5.01 -2.46
C PHE A 153 -8.13 -4.37 -3.66
N GLU A 154 -9.03 -3.45 -3.35
CA GLU A 154 -9.74 -2.61 -4.30
C GLU A 154 -8.75 -1.83 -5.17
N TYR A 155 -9.23 -1.31 -6.30
CA TYR A 155 -8.42 -0.54 -7.22
C TYR A 155 -7.91 0.77 -6.59
N GLU A 156 -6.59 0.95 -6.59
CA GLU A 156 -5.89 2.10 -6.00
C GLU A 156 -5.02 2.81 -7.06
N PRO A 157 -5.57 3.75 -7.86
CA PRO A 157 -4.85 4.45 -8.94
C PRO A 157 -3.65 5.28 -8.49
N TRP A 158 -3.52 5.54 -7.19
CA TRP A 158 -2.43 6.30 -6.58
C TRP A 158 -1.26 5.43 -6.14
N HIS A 159 -1.44 4.12 -6.01
CA HIS A 159 -0.53 3.26 -5.26
C HIS A 159 0.49 2.58 -6.17
N TYR A 160 1.74 3.05 -6.13
CA TYR A 160 2.84 2.56 -6.96
C TYR A 160 3.95 1.94 -6.11
N SER A 161 4.51 0.84 -6.62
CA SER A 161 5.61 0.10 -6.01
C SER A 161 6.87 0.22 -6.86
N TYR A 162 8.00 0.50 -6.22
CA TYR A 162 9.32 0.44 -6.86
C TYR A 162 9.78 -1.02 -7.02
N ALA A 163 9.56 -1.57 -8.22
CA ALA A 163 9.75 -2.98 -8.53
C ALA A 163 11.17 -3.54 -8.25
N PRO A 164 12.28 -2.82 -8.55
CA PRO A 164 13.62 -3.37 -8.38
C PRO A 164 13.95 -3.85 -6.97
N ILE A 165 13.33 -3.25 -5.95
CA ILE A 165 13.47 -3.64 -4.54
C ILE A 165 12.26 -4.42 -4.06
N SER A 166 11.04 -4.02 -4.42
CA SER A 166 9.82 -4.62 -3.86
C SER A 166 9.63 -6.09 -4.25
N LYS A 167 10.10 -6.52 -5.43
CA LYS A 167 10.11 -7.95 -5.82
C LYS A 167 10.95 -8.80 -4.87
N LYS A 168 12.14 -8.31 -4.53
CA LYS A 168 13.06 -8.99 -3.59
C LYS A 168 12.43 -9.06 -2.19
N MET A 169 11.80 -7.98 -1.75
CA MET A 169 11.09 -7.91 -0.48
C MET A 169 9.91 -8.88 -0.44
N LEU A 170 9.09 -8.94 -1.49
CA LEU A 170 7.99 -9.89 -1.63
C LEU A 170 8.48 -11.33 -1.59
N SER A 171 9.53 -11.68 -2.35
CA SER A 171 10.12 -13.03 -2.35
C SER A 171 10.57 -13.45 -0.95
N LEU A 172 11.19 -12.54 -0.18
CA LEU A 172 11.61 -12.81 1.19
C LEU A 172 10.42 -12.90 2.15
N PHE A 173 9.40 -12.05 1.98
CA PHE A 173 8.19 -12.07 2.78
C PHE A 173 7.40 -13.37 2.60
N LEU A 174 7.34 -13.92 1.39
CA LEU A 174 6.64 -15.18 1.10
C LEU A 174 7.32 -16.41 1.74
N LYS A 175 8.59 -16.30 2.14
CA LYS A 175 9.31 -17.32 2.92
C LYS A 175 9.06 -17.22 4.42
N SER A 176 8.39 -16.16 4.88
CA SER A 176 8.05 -15.98 6.29
C SER A 176 6.84 -16.82 6.70
N ASP A 177 6.75 -17.13 7.98
CA ASP A 177 5.57 -17.76 8.57
C ASP A 177 4.46 -16.72 8.74
N LEU A 178 3.62 -16.58 7.71
CA LEU A 178 2.53 -15.60 7.69
C LEU A 178 1.59 -15.75 8.89
N LYS A 179 1.35 -16.99 9.35
CA LYS A 179 0.50 -17.25 10.51
C LYS A 179 1.08 -16.60 11.78
N LYS A 180 2.40 -16.71 11.99
CA LYS A 180 3.09 -16.00 13.09
C LYS A 180 3.11 -14.48 12.93
N VAL A 181 3.14 -13.98 11.68
CA VAL A 181 3.11 -12.54 11.42
C VAL A 181 1.76 -11.93 11.85
N ILE A 182 0.65 -12.60 11.54
CA ILE A 182 -0.69 -12.01 11.67
C ILE A 182 -1.51 -12.49 12.88
N LYS A 183 -1.23 -13.66 13.46
CA LYS A 183 -1.89 -14.13 14.69
C LYS A 183 -1.21 -13.55 15.92
N LYS A 184 -1.39 -12.25 16.15
CA LYS A 184 -0.90 -11.53 17.33
C LYS A 184 -2.09 -10.96 18.10
N GLU A 185 -2.12 -11.15 19.42
CA GLU A 185 -3.23 -10.74 20.29
C GLU A 185 -3.52 -9.23 20.23
N GLU A 186 -2.51 -8.41 19.96
CA GLU A 186 -2.63 -6.97 19.79
C GLU A 186 -3.37 -6.52 18.51
N ILE A 187 -3.60 -7.44 17.57
CA ILE A 187 -4.37 -7.22 16.34
C ILE A 187 -5.81 -7.64 16.62
N LYS A 188 -6.72 -6.67 16.69
CA LYS A 188 -8.14 -6.94 16.93
C LYS A 188 -8.75 -7.75 15.80
N GLY A 189 -9.52 -8.79 16.14
CA GLY A 189 -10.12 -9.70 15.18
C GLY A 189 -9.17 -10.80 14.68
N SER A 190 -7.96 -10.92 15.25
CA SER A 190 -7.01 -11.97 14.87
C SER A 190 -7.49 -13.38 15.17
N GLU A 191 -8.44 -13.54 16.09
CA GLU A 191 -9.15 -14.79 16.37
C GLU A 191 -9.94 -15.31 15.15
N TYR A 192 -10.30 -14.43 14.21
CA TYR A 192 -11.00 -14.79 12.97
C TYR A 192 -10.04 -15.15 11.82
N PHE A 193 -8.72 -15.06 12.02
CA PHE A 193 -7.72 -15.47 11.03
C PHE A 193 -7.56 -16.99 11.03
N THR A 194 -8.59 -17.72 10.59
CA THR A 194 -8.52 -19.18 10.42
C THR A 194 -7.46 -19.56 9.38
N ASP A 195 -7.03 -20.82 9.36
CA ASP A 195 -6.01 -21.25 8.39
C ASP A 195 -6.51 -21.08 6.94
N ASN A 196 -7.80 -21.34 6.68
CA ASN A 196 -8.43 -21.05 5.39
C ASN A 196 -8.43 -19.54 5.06
N PHE A 197 -8.69 -18.68 6.04
CA PHE A 197 -8.59 -17.23 5.85
C PHE A 197 -7.16 -16.82 5.49
N ILE A 198 -6.15 -17.38 6.18
CA ILE A 198 -4.74 -17.05 5.93
C ILE A 198 -4.31 -17.44 4.52
N GLU A 199 -4.66 -18.64 4.06
CA GLU A 199 -4.35 -19.09 2.69
C GLU A 199 -5.05 -18.22 1.65
N LYS A 200 -6.33 -17.90 1.86
CA LYS A 200 -7.06 -16.96 1.00
C LYS A 200 -6.40 -15.57 1.02
N TYR A 201 -6.04 -15.06 2.19
CA TYR A 201 -5.39 -13.77 2.35
C TYR A 201 -4.05 -13.69 1.60
N LYS A 202 -3.25 -14.76 1.69
CA LYS A 202 -1.99 -14.87 0.94
C LYS A 202 -2.22 -14.84 -0.57
N LYS A 203 -3.17 -15.63 -1.07
CA LYS A 203 -3.46 -15.74 -2.50
C LYS A 203 -4.06 -14.45 -3.06
N GLU A 204 -5.06 -13.90 -2.39
CA GLU A 204 -5.88 -12.80 -2.91
C GLU A 204 -5.38 -11.43 -2.50
N TYR A 205 -4.76 -11.23 -1.34
CA TYR A 205 -4.40 -9.88 -0.88
C TYR A 205 -2.89 -9.63 -0.93
N ILE A 206 -2.05 -10.66 -0.73
CA ILE A 206 -0.59 -10.52 -0.83
C ILE A 206 -0.12 -10.75 -2.27
N LEU A 207 -0.65 -11.79 -2.93
CA LEU A 207 -0.19 -12.21 -4.25
C LEU A 207 -1.03 -11.68 -5.41
N ASP A 208 -2.25 -11.20 -5.20
CA ASP A 208 -3.07 -10.65 -6.30
C ASP A 208 -2.77 -9.17 -6.56
N ILE A 209 -1.52 -8.92 -6.93
CA ILE A 209 -0.98 -7.62 -7.34
C ILE A 209 -0.67 -7.63 -8.84
N ASN A 210 -0.35 -6.46 -9.40
CA ASN A 210 0.17 -6.35 -10.76
C ASN A 210 1.29 -7.39 -11.02
N LYS A 211 1.18 -8.13 -12.12
CA LYS A 211 2.11 -9.21 -12.50
C LYS A 211 3.55 -8.72 -12.62
N ASP A 212 3.75 -7.45 -12.98
CA ASP A 212 5.08 -6.87 -13.13
C ASP A 212 5.77 -6.61 -11.79
N LEU A 213 5.09 -6.83 -10.66
CA LEU A 213 5.61 -6.77 -9.30
C LEU A 213 5.87 -8.14 -8.65
N LYS A 214 5.68 -9.23 -9.42
CA LYS A 214 5.97 -10.60 -8.99
C LYS A 214 7.36 -11.04 -9.44
#